data_AF-A0A7W1FTV5-F1
#
_entry.id   AF-A0A7W1FTV5-F1
#
_cell.length_a   1.000
_cell.length_b   1.000
_cell.length_c   1.000
_cell.angle_alpha   90.00
_cell.angle_beta   90.00
_cell.angle_gamma   90.00
#
_symmetry.space_group_name_H-M   'P 1'
#
loop_
_entity.id
_entity.type
_entity.pdbx_description
1 polymer ?
#
loop_
_entity_poly.entity_id
_entity_poly.type
_entity_poly.pdbx_seq_one_letter_code
_entity_poly.pdbx_strand_id
1 'polypeptide(L)' 'GLTSIEEANRALGSGFESEDFSTVGGLVFGRLGRAPKVGDEVRLGGHLLRVEEVDGARIARVVARKEST' A
#
# COMPACT_ATOMS: atom_id res chain seq x y z
N GLY A 1 -4.99 -4.77 -4.60
CA GLY A 1 -4.82 -3.43 -4.03
C GLY A 1 -6.10 -2.62 -3.98
N LEU A 2 -7.29 -3.22 -4.19
CA LEU A 2 -8.57 -2.48 -4.12
C LEU A 2 -9.10 -2.28 -2.71
N THR A 3 -8.53 -2.96 -1.72
CA THR A 3 -8.87 -2.78 -0.31
C THR A 3 -8.83 -1.30 0.03
N SER A 4 -9.92 -0.80 0.61
CA SER A 4 -9.98 0.61 0.99
C SER A 4 -8.96 0.90 2.09
N ILE A 5 -8.51 2.15 2.16
CA ILE A 5 -7.58 2.58 3.22
C ILE A 5 -8.21 2.35 4.61
N GLU A 6 -9.51 2.63 4.75
CA GLU A 6 -10.24 2.41 5.99
C GLU A 6 -10.27 0.92 6.39
N GLU A 7 -10.58 0.03 5.46
CA GLU A 7 -10.60 -1.42 5.73
C GLU A 7 -9.21 -1.93 6.12
N ALA A 8 -8.17 -1.47 5.42
CA ALA A 8 -6.80 -1.81 5.75
C ALA A 8 -6.39 -1.30 7.14
N ASN A 9 -6.77 -0.07 7.50
CA ASN A 9 -6.53 0.49 8.84
C ASN A 9 -7.19 -0.34 9.93
N ARG A 10 -8.46 -0.73 9.74
CA ARG A 10 -9.16 -1.61 10.69
C ARG A 10 -8.48 -2.98 10.82
N ALA A 11 -8.05 -3.58 9.71
CA ALA A 11 -7.44 -4.91 9.69
C ALA A 11 -6.02 -4.94 10.27
N LEU A 12 -5.23 -3.89 10.03
CA LEU A 12 -3.82 -3.83 10.42
C LEU A 12 -3.58 -3.08 11.73
N GLY A 13 -4.58 -2.35 12.22
CA GLY A 13 -4.39 -1.36 13.28
C GLY A 13 -3.43 -0.25 12.86
N SER A 14 -3.45 0.10 11.56
CA SER A 14 -2.62 1.17 10.99
C SER A 14 -3.39 2.51 10.97
N GLY A 15 -2.66 3.60 10.75
CA GLY A 15 -3.20 4.95 10.53
C GLY A 15 -2.79 5.49 9.17
N PHE A 16 -3.02 4.73 8.10
CA PHE A 16 -2.74 5.21 6.75
C PHE A 16 -3.74 6.30 6.38
N GLU A 17 -3.23 7.41 5.84
CA GLU A 17 -4.03 8.57 5.44
C GLU A 17 -3.70 8.96 4.01
N SER A 18 -4.73 9.38 3.27
CA SER A 18 -4.59 9.89 1.91
C SER A 18 -5.80 10.73 1.55
N GLU A 19 -5.57 11.92 0.98
CA GLU A 19 -6.63 12.75 0.39
C GLU A 19 -6.89 12.37 -1.08
N ASP A 20 -5.85 11.94 -1.79
CA ASP A 20 -5.91 11.65 -3.23
C ASP A 20 -6.38 10.23 -3.59
N PHE A 21 -6.35 9.30 -2.63
CA PHE A 21 -6.55 7.87 -2.88
C PHE A 21 -7.48 7.24 -1.86
N SER A 22 -8.35 6.36 -2.33
CA SER A 22 -9.31 5.63 -1.48
C SER A 22 -8.87 4.20 -1.16
N THR A 23 -7.85 3.67 -1.86
CA THR A 23 -7.39 2.28 -1.73
C THR A 23 -5.92 2.21 -1.37
N VAL A 24 -5.51 1.11 -0.71
CA VAL A 24 -4.09 0.87 -0.38
C VAL A 24 -3.24 0.79 -1.64
N GLY A 25 -3.75 0.19 -2.72
CA GLY A 25 -3.02 0.13 -3.99
C GLY A 25 -2.79 1.51 -4.59
N GLY A 26 -3.81 2.38 -4.56
CA GLY A 26 -3.67 3.77 -5.00
C GLY A 26 -2.67 4.56 -4.16
N LEU A 27 -2.76 4.43 -2.83
CA LEU A 27 -1.84 5.07 -1.91
C LEU A 27 -0.38 4.64 -2.16
N VAL A 28 -0.12 3.34 -2.26
CA VAL A 28 1.24 2.82 -2.54
C VAL A 28 1.73 3.31 -3.90
N PHE A 29 0.88 3.26 -4.93
CA PHE A 29 1.22 3.78 -6.26
C PHE A 29 1.61 5.27 -6.20
N GLY A 30 0.81 6.10 -5.53
CA GLY A 30 1.08 7.52 -5.37
C GLY A 30 2.39 7.79 -4.64
N ARG A 31 2.71 7.01 -3.60
CA ARG A 31 3.97 7.12 -2.86
C ARG A 31 5.19 6.68 -3.68
N LEU A 32 5.04 5.74 -4.60
CA LEU A 32 6.12 5.34 -5.50
C LEU A 32 6.45 6.43 -6.54
N GLY A 33 5.46 7.22 -6.98
CA GLY A 33 5.64 8.31 -7.94
C GLY A 33 6.04 7.84 -9.35
N ARG A 34 5.98 6.54 -9.62
CA ARG A 34 6.28 5.89 -10.89
C ARG A 34 5.44 4.62 -11.05
N ALA A 35 5.46 4.03 -12.24
CA ALA A 35 4.85 2.73 -12.47
C ALA A 35 5.39 1.68 -11.46
N PRO A 36 4.50 0.88 -10.84
CA PRO A 36 4.87 -0.08 -9.81
C PRO A 36 5.52 -1.32 -10.43
N LYS A 37 6.36 -1.98 -9.65
CA LYS A 37 7.00 -3.25 -9.96
C LYS A 37 6.87 -4.18 -8.77
N VAL A 38 6.81 -5.48 -9.04
CA VAL A 38 6.89 -6.49 -7.98
C VAL A 38 8.20 -6.31 -7.21
N GLY A 39 8.11 -6.33 -5.88
CA GLY A 39 9.22 -6.06 -4.98
C GLY A 39 9.41 -4.59 -4.60
N ASP A 40 8.64 -3.66 -5.16
CA ASP A 40 8.62 -2.28 -4.68
C ASP A 40 8.12 -2.20 -3.24
N GLU A 41 8.71 -1.30 -2.46
CA GLU A 41 8.43 -1.15 -1.04
C GLU A 41 8.21 0.32 -0.67
N VAL A 42 7.22 0.56 0.20
CA VAL A 42 6.90 1.87 0.78
C VAL A 42 6.75 1.71 2.29
N ARG A 43 7.42 2.59 3.05
CA ARG A 43 7.22 2.68 4.50
C ARG A 43 6.13 3.70 4.82
N LEU A 44 5.15 3.29 5.61
CA LEU A 44 4.07 4.16 6.03
C LEU A 44 3.48 3.67 7.36
N GLY A 45 3.21 4.60 8.30
CA GLY A 45 2.46 4.30 9.52
C GLY A 45 3.01 3.10 10.32
N GLY A 46 4.34 2.97 10.42
CA GLY A 46 5.00 1.84 11.10
C GLY A 46 4.90 0.49 10.38
N HIS A 47 4.56 0.50 9.08
CA HIS A 47 4.46 -0.68 8.26
C HIS A 47 5.33 -0.56 7.00
N LEU A 48 5.92 -1.68 6.59
CA LEU A 48 6.50 -1.87 5.27
C LEU A 48 5.42 -2.48 4.36
N LEU A 49 5.01 -1.72 3.34
CA LEU A 49 4.08 -2.14 2.31
C LEU A 49 4.87 -2.59 1.08
N ARG A 50 4.81 -3.88 0.76
CA ARG A 50 5.51 -4.48 -0.38
C ARG A 50 4.54 -4.85 -1.49
N VAL A 51 4.87 -4.49 -2.72
CA VAL A 51 4.13 -4.90 -3.92
C VAL A 51 4.49 -6.35 -4.26
N GLU A 52 3.52 -7.25 -4.17
CA GLU A 52 3.71 -8.67 -4.49
C GLU A 52 3.19 -9.01 -5.90
N GLU A 53 2.24 -8.23 -6.42
CA GLU A 53 1.65 -8.49 -7.73
C GLU A 53 1.22 -7.18 -8.41
N VAL A 54 1.48 -7.09 -9.71
CA VAL A 54 1.09 -5.98 -10.58
C VAL A 54 0.32 -6.55 -11.76
N ASP A 55 -0.82 -5.93 -12.08
CA ASP A 55 -1.64 -6.21 -13.25
C ASP A 55 -1.63 -4.98 -14.16
N GLY A 56 -0.87 -5.04 -15.25
CA GLY A 56 -0.60 -3.89 -16.12
C GLY A 56 0.08 -2.74 -15.36
N ALA A 57 -0.62 -1.60 -15.25
CA ALA A 57 -0.16 -0.44 -14.49
C ALA A 57 -0.66 -0.41 -13.04
N ARG A 58 -1.43 -1.41 -12.60
CA ARG A 58 -2.14 -1.39 -11.32
C ARG A 58 -1.52 -2.37 -10.32
N ILE A 59 -1.49 -1.97 -9.05
CA ILE A 59 -1.08 -2.85 -7.96
C ILE A 59 -2.21 -3.84 -7.64
N ALA A 60 -2.01 -5.11 -8.00
CA ALA A 60 -2.95 -6.20 -7.77
C ALA A 60 -2.87 -6.72 -6.33
N ARG A 61 -1.68 -6.79 -5.73
CA ARG A 61 -1.48 -7.26 -4.35
C ARG A 61 -0.39 -6.48 -3.60
N VAL A 62 -0.70 -6.14 -2.35
CA VAL A 62 0.25 -5.55 -1.38
C VAL A 62 0.28 -6.45 -0.16
N VAL A 63 1.46 -6.69 0.39
CA VAL A 63 1.66 -7.30 1.69
C VAL A 63 2.17 -6.24 2.65
N ALA A 64 1.48 -6.07 3.77
CA ALA A 64 1.90 -5.20 4.86
C ALA A 64 2.62 -6.02 5.92
N ARG A 65 3.74 -5.52 6.41
CA ARG A 65 4.44 -6.04 7.60
C ARG A 65 4.62 -4.92 8.59
N LYS A 66 4.34 -5.15 9.88
CA LYS A 66 4.75 -4.22 10.93
C LYS A 66 6.26 -4.13 10.94
N GLU A 67 6.78 -2.91 10.92
CA GLU A 67 8.19 -2.66 11.13
C GLU A 67 8.40 -2.61 12.64
N SER A 68 8.84 -3.72 13.22
CA SER A 68 9.31 -3.74 14.61
C SER A 68 10.57 -2.90 14.68
N THR A 69 10.52 -1.80 15.42
CA THR A 69 11.74 -1.14 15.91
C THR A 69 12.46 -2.06 16.89
#